data_AF-A0A9E2JWW7-F1
#
_entry.id   AF-A0A9E2JWW7-F1
#
_cell.length_a   1.000
_cell.length_b   1.000
_cell.length_c   1.000
_cell.angle_alpha   90.00
_cell.angle_beta   90.00
_cell.angle_gamma   90.00
#
_symmetry.space_group_name_H-M   'P 1'
#
loop_
_entity.id
_entity.type
_entity.pdbx_description
1 polymer ?
#
loop_
_entity_poly.entity_id
_entity_poly.type
_entity_poly.pdbx_seq_one_letter_code
_entity_poly.pdbx_strand_id
1 'polypeptide(L)'
;MHINAASSEALRIIESDYSGSSKPISINRRPGGAQRMDWWMSEGKTESISQDRKRSALRLYRHIASQTSIDLPLNTFPAAFAFNDQAHYRPDKWVIKALVRAGALEACHCEGELCFRLTNAGTYLLS
;
A
#
# COMPACT_ATOMS: atom_id res chain seq x y z
N MET A 1 -8.40 7.04 -2.75
CA MET A 1 -8.26 7.17 -4.20
C MET A 1 -9.08 6.10 -4.89
N HIS A 2 -9.75 6.46 -5.97
CA HIS A 2 -10.60 5.54 -6.73
C HIS A 2 -9.77 4.60 -7.60
N ILE A 3 -10.09 3.31 -7.52
CA ILE A 3 -9.43 2.22 -8.25
C ILE A 3 -10.44 1.61 -9.22
N ASN A 4 -10.13 1.66 -10.52
CA ASN A 4 -10.95 1.17 -11.64
C ASN A 4 -10.93 -0.37 -11.77
N ALA A 5 -11.03 -1.08 -10.65
CA ALA A 5 -11.06 -2.53 -10.59
C ALA A 5 -11.98 -2.98 -9.45
N ALA A 6 -12.38 -4.25 -9.45
CA ALA A 6 -13.02 -4.87 -8.29
C ALA A 6 -11.96 -5.31 -7.27
N SER A 7 -12.29 -5.26 -5.98
CA SER A 7 -11.37 -5.69 -4.93
C SER A 7 -10.98 -7.18 -5.03
N SER A 8 -11.85 -8.00 -5.62
CA SER A 8 -11.59 -9.42 -5.90
C SER A 8 -10.37 -9.66 -6.79
N GLU A 9 -9.99 -8.71 -7.63
CA GLU A 9 -8.76 -8.79 -8.41
C GLU A 9 -7.51 -8.73 -7.52
N ALA A 10 -7.45 -7.71 -6.64
CA ALA A 10 -6.35 -7.59 -5.68
C ALA A 10 -6.29 -8.82 -4.75
N LEU A 11 -7.44 -9.37 -4.36
CA LEU A 11 -7.52 -10.58 -3.54
C LEU A 11 -6.99 -11.82 -4.27
N ARG A 12 -7.28 -11.99 -5.57
CA ARG A 12 -6.71 -13.09 -6.37
C ARG A 12 -5.18 -13.00 -6.48
N ILE A 13 -4.63 -11.80 -6.68
CA ILE A 13 -3.18 -11.59 -6.71
C ILE A 13 -2.55 -11.95 -5.37
N ILE A 14 -3.20 -11.60 -4.26
CA ILE A 14 -2.74 -11.99 -2.93
C ILE A 14 -2.74 -13.52 -2.79
N GLU A 15 -3.79 -14.19 -3.23
CA GLU A 15 -3.90 -15.65 -3.15
C GLU A 15 -2.84 -16.38 -3.99
N SER A 16 -2.44 -15.83 -5.15
CA SER A 16 -1.41 -16.42 -6.00
C SER A 16 0.02 -16.12 -5.54
N ASP A 17 0.29 -14.88 -5.11
CA ASP A 17 1.66 -14.35 -5.03
C ASP A 17 2.14 -14.16 -3.58
N TYR A 18 1.30 -14.47 -2.60
CA TYR A 18 1.57 -14.17 -1.20
C TYR A 18 1.51 -15.42 -0.31
N SER A 19 2.68 -15.91 0.09
CA SER A 19 2.84 -17.11 0.94
C SER A 19 2.58 -16.87 2.44
N GLY A 20 2.33 -15.63 2.86
CA GLY A 20 2.14 -15.26 4.27
C GLY A 20 0.68 -15.35 4.73
N SER A 21 0.47 -15.65 6.02
CA SER A 21 -0.87 -15.73 6.64
C SER A 21 -1.62 -14.39 6.74
N SER A 22 -0.90 -13.27 6.64
CA SER A 22 -1.46 -11.92 6.80
C SER A 22 -1.39 -11.15 5.50
N LYS A 23 -2.56 -10.82 4.94
CA LYS A 23 -2.72 -10.12 3.67
C LYS A 23 -1.97 -8.77 3.68
N PRO A 24 -1.36 -8.35 2.55
CA PRO A 24 -0.70 -7.06 2.41
C PRO A 24 -1.68 -5.88 2.35
N ILE A 25 -2.99 -6.10 2.32
CA ILE A 25 -4.01 -5.05 2.43
C ILE A 25 -4.96 -5.34 3.59
N SER A 26 -5.55 -4.28 4.14
CA SER A 26 -6.53 -4.35 5.22
C SER A 26 -7.78 -3.54 4.87
N ILE A 27 -8.95 -3.97 5.33
CA ILE A 27 -10.18 -3.18 5.21
C ILE A 27 -9.95 -1.82 5.89
N ASN A 28 -10.28 -0.75 5.17
CA ASN A 28 -10.10 0.62 5.65
C ASN A 28 -11.33 1.08 6.46
N ARG A 29 -11.45 0.57 7.70
CA ARG A 29 -12.54 0.93 8.62
C ARG A 29 -12.48 2.38 9.13
N ARG A 30 -11.35 3.07 8.95
CA ARG A 30 -11.12 4.45 9.42
C ARG A 30 -10.45 5.27 8.32
N PRO A 31 -11.20 5.70 7.29
CA PRO A 31 -10.64 6.37 6.12
C PRO A 31 -9.76 7.57 6.45
N GLY A 32 -10.16 8.40 7.42
CA GLY A 32 -9.39 9.58 7.83
C GLY A 32 -8.04 9.25 8.48
N GLY A 33 -7.88 8.08 9.10
CA GLY A 33 -6.60 7.65 9.65
C GLY A 33 -5.58 7.33 8.56
N ALA A 34 -6.03 6.66 7.48
CA ALA A 34 -5.17 6.32 6.36
C ALA A 34 -4.63 7.56 5.61
N GLN A 35 -5.27 8.72 5.76
CA GLN A 35 -4.83 9.98 5.16
C GLN A 35 -3.84 10.78 6.01
N ARG A 36 -3.40 10.25 7.17
CA ARG A 36 -2.48 10.96 8.07
C ARG A 36 -1.21 10.15 8.32
N MET A 37 -0.05 10.75 8.05
CA MET A 37 1.24 10.08 8.20
C MET A 37 1.55 9.68 9.66
N ASP A 38 1.13 10.49 10.63
CA ASP A 38 1.29 10.19 12.06
C ASP A 38 0.55 8.92 12.48
N TRP A 39 -0.63 8.65 11.89
CA TRP A 39 -1.36 7.42 12.13
C TRP A 39 -0.59 6.20 11.62
N TRP A 40 0.03 6.26 10.43
CA TRP A 40 0.86 5.16 9.91
C TRP A 40 2.05 4.85 10.81
N MET A 41 2.63 5.89 11.42
CA MET A 41 3.81 5.78 12.29
C MET A 41 3.48 5.50 13.76
N SER A 42 2.21 5.64 14.16
CA SER A 42 1.76 5.48 15.54
C SER A 42 2.18 4.14 16.15
N GLU A 43 2.30 4.10 17.48
CA GLU A 43 2.85 2.95 18.21
C GLU A 43 2.06 1.64 18.09
N GLY A 44 2.79 0.56 18.37
CA GLY A 44 2.35 -0.84 18.44
C GLY A 44 3.57 -1.78 18.31
N LYS A 45 3.41 -3.08 18.60
CA LYS A 45 4.49 -4.09 18.58
C LYS A 45 5.33 -4.03 17.29
N THR A 46 6.65 -3.85 17.42
CA THR A 46 7.55 -3.89 16.27
C THR A 46 7.72 -5.34 15.83
N GLU A 47 6.94 -5.79 14.85
CA GLU A 47 7.21 -7.05 14.16
C GLU A 47 8.18 -6.83 13.00
N SER A 48 9.15 -7.74 12.88
CA SER A 48 10.04 -7.83 11.73
C SER A 48 9.27 -8.41 10.55
N ILE A 49 9.26 -7.69 9.43
CA ILE A 49 8.66 -8.14 8.16
C ILE A 49 9.78 -8.62 7.23
N SER A 50 9.65 -9.83 6.69
CA SER A 50 10.61 -10.40 5.75
C SER A 50 10.74 -9.58 4.46
N GLN A 51 11.88 -9.72 3.78
CA GLN A 51 12.10 -9.00 2.51
C GLN A 51 11.12 -9.45 1.42
N ASP A 52 10.83 -10.75 1.32
CA ASP A 52 9.86 -11.27 0.36
C ASP A 52 8.46 -10.67 0.59
N ARG A 53 8.05 -10.56 1.86
CA ARG A 53 6.77 -9.94 2.22
C ARG A 53 6.71 -8.47 1.80
N LYS A 54 7.80 -7.71 1.99
CA LYS A 54 7.89 -6.32 1.53
C LYS A 54 7.79 -6.23 0.01
N ARG A 55 8.54 -7.07 -0.70
CA ARG A 55 8.57 -7.12 -2.17
C ARG A 55 7.20 -7.46 -2.75
N SER A 56 6.55 -8.54 -2.31
CA SER A 56 5.21 -8.92 -2.79
C SER A 56 4.17 -7.84 -2.49
N ALA A 57 4.23 -7.22 -1.30
CA ALA A 57 3.32 -6.12 -0.98
C ALA A 57 3.52 -4.90 -1.89
N LEU A 58 4.77 -4.49 -2.15
CA LEU A 58 5.07 -3.38 -3.06
C LEU A 58 4.59 -3.68 -4.50
N ARG A 59 4.76 -4.92 -4.98
CA ARG A 59 4.23 -5.34 -6.29
C ARG A 59 2.72 -5.18 -6.35
N LEU A 60 2.00 -5.67 -5.33
CA LEU A 60 0.55 -5.51 -5.25
C LEU A 60 0.15 -4.02 -5.22
N TYR A 61 0.80 -3.20 -4.40
CA TYR A 61 0.42 -1.78 -4.30
C TYR A 61 0.63 -1.04 -5.61
N ARG A 62 1.71 -1.35 -6.35
CA ARG A 62 1.94 -0.81 -7.70
C ARG A 62 0.90 -1.31 -8.70
N HIS A 63 0.50 -2.58 -8.60
CA HIS A 63 -0.59 -3.13 -9.42
C HIS A 63 -1.89 -2.40 -9.16
N ILE A 64 -2.29 -2.22 -7.90
CA ILE A 64 -3.50 -1.47 -7.54
C ILE A 64 -3.40 -0.02 -8.03
N ALA A 65 -2.23 0.61 -7.87
CA ALA A 65 -2.00 1.98 -8.32
C ALA A 65 -2.09 2.15 -9.85
N SER A 66 -1.70 1.14 -10.64
CA SER A 66 -1.84 1.19 -12.10
C SER A 66 -3.29 1.16 -12.57
N GLN A 67 -4.22 0.78 -11.69
CA GLN A 67 -5.67 0.81 -11.94
C GLN A 67 -6.34 2.08 -11.44
N THR A 68 -5.58 3.11 -11.03
CA THR A 68 -6.17 4.38 -10.58
C THR A 68 -6.80 5.13 -11.75
N SER A 69 -7.83 5.94 -11.46
CA SER A 69 -8.51 6.77 -12.45
C SER A 69 -7.77 8.06 -12.82
N ILE A 70 -6.72 8.38 -12.07
CA ILE A 70 -5.86 9.54 -12.28
C ILE A 70 -4.44 9.08 -12.57
N ASP A 71 -3.68 9.89 -13.28
CA ASP A 71 -2.25 9.63 -13.46
C ASP A 71 -1.50 9.92 -12.16
N LEU A 72 -0.98 8.87 -11.54
CA LEU A 72 -0.10 9.00 -10.40
C LEU A 72 1.34 9.28 -10.83
N PRO A 73 2.11 10.06 -10.05
CA PRO A 73 3.54 10.18 -10.26
C PRO A 73 4.23 8.81 -10.25
N LEU A 74 5.32 8.67 -11.01
CA LEU A 74 6.05 7.42 -11.11
C LEU A 74 6.40 6.84 -9.73
N ASN A 75 6.23 5.52 -9.59
CA ASN A 75 6.49 4.77 -8.36
C ASN A 75 5.65 5.21 -7.15
N THR A 76 4.48 5.80 -7.38
CA THR A 76 3.55 6.22 -6.33
C THR A 76 2.36 5.26 -6.23
N PHE A 77 1.87 5.03 -5.02
CA PHE A 77 0.60 4.34 -4.77
C PHE A 77 -0.18 5.02 -3.64
N PRO A 78 -1.52 4.98 -3.66
CA PRO A 78 -2.33 5.70 -2.69
C PRO A 78 -2.36 5.01 -1.31
N ALA A 79 -2.55 5.80 -0.25
CA ALA A 79 -2.67 5.28 1.12
C ALA A 79 -4.06 4.68 1.41
N ALA A 80 -5.05 4.94 0.54
CA ALA A 80 -6.40 4.40 0.63
C ALA A 80 -6.94 4.01 -0.76
N PHE A 81 -7.52 2.81 -0.85
CA PHE A 81 -8.08 2.22 -2.06
C PHE A 81 -9.61 2.20 -1.95
N ALA A 82 -10.30 2.83 -2.90
CA ALA A 82 -11.75 2.75 -3.05
C ALA A 82 -12.05 2.06 -4.39
N PHE A 83 -12.36 0.76 -4.34
CA PHE A 83 -12.61 -0.07 -5.52
C PHE A 83 -14.03 0.14 -6.08
N ASN A 84 -14.25 -0.28 -7.32
CA ASN A 84 -15.53 -0.14 -8.03
C ASN A 84 -16.68 -0.95 -7.40
N ASP A 85 -16.35 -2.02 -6.70
CA ASP A 85 -17.29 -2.84 -5.93
C ASP A 85 -17.60 -2.26 -4.55
N GLN A 86 -17.35 -0.95 -4.35
CA GLN A 86 -17.54 -0.20 -3.11
C GLN A 86 -16.69 -0.69 -1.93
N ALA A 87 -15.75 -1.60 -2.18
CA ALA A 87 -14.87 -2.07 -1.12
C ALA A 87 -13.76 -1.05 -0.85
N HIS A 88 -13.54 -0.75 0.43
CA HIS A 88 -12.52 0.17 0.89
C HIS A 88 -11.39 -0.57 1.58
N TYR A 89 -10.19 -0.47 1.01
CA TYR A 89 -8.97 -1.05 1.55
C TYR A 89 -7.90 0.02 1.75
N ARG A 90 -6.82 -0.40 2.39
CA ARG A 90 -5.57 0.34 2.52
C ARG A 90 -4.42 -0.66 2.52
N PRO A 91 -3.19 -0.22 2.24
CA PRO A 91 -1.99 -1.00 2.55
C PRO A 91 -1.99 -1.51 3.99
N ASP A 92 -1.34 -2.64 4.23
CA ASP A 92 -1.10 -3.12 5.58
C ASP A 92 -0.23 -2.11 6.36
N LYS A 93 -0.64 -1.83 7.59
CA LYS A 93 -0.05 -0.76 8.39
C LYS A 93 1.39 -1.09 8.77
N TRP A 94 1.65 -2.35 9.11
CA TRP A 94 2.96 -2.81 9.53
C TRP A 94 3.94 -2.81 8.36
N VAL A 95 3.49 -3.27 7.19
CA VAL A 95 4.28 -3.21 5.95
C VAL A 95 4.70 -1.78 5.63
N ILE A 96 3.76 -0.83 5.61
CA ILE A 96 4.09 0.59 5.35
C ILE A 96 5.05 1.13 6.39
N LYS A 97 4.80 0.91 7.69
CA LYS A 97 5.69 1.36 8.76
C LYS A 97 7.11 0.80 8.62
N ALA A 98 7.26 -0.47 8.27
CA ALA A 98 8.55 -1.11 8.05
C ALA A 98 9.28 -0.54 6.83
N LEU A 99 8.57 -0.29 5.73
CA LEU A 99 9.13 0.29 4.51
C LEU A 99 9.56 1.75 4.71
N VAL A 100 8.75 2.56 5.39
CA VAL A 100 9.09 3.95 5.74
C VAL A 100 10.32 3.99 6.66
N ARG A 101 10.36 3.16 7.71
CA ARG A 101 11.54 3.07 8.61
C ARG A 101 12.81 2.63 7.89
N ALA A 102 12.68 1.81 6.85
CA ALA A 102 13.79 1.38 6.01
C ALA A 102 14.20 2.42 4.94
N GLY A 103 13.55 3.60 4.91
CA GLY A 103 13.79 4.62 3.87
C GLY A 103 13.34 4.19 2.47
N ALA A 104 12.55 3.13 2.36
CA ALA A 104 12.08 2.58 1.08
C ALA A 104 10.84 3.33 0.54
N LEU A 105 10.10 4.02 1.40
CA LEU A 105 8.95 4.84 1.05
C LEU A 105 9.07 6.23 1.67
N GLU A 106 8.51 7.20 0.98
CA GLU A 106 8.25 8.53 1.51
C GLU A 106 6.77 8.91 1.29
N ALA A 107 6.25 9.75 2.19
CA ALA A 107 4.91 10.28 2.07
C ALA A 107 4.89 11.46 1.08
N CYS A 108 3.87 11.50 0.24
CA CYS A 108 3.56 12.61 -0.65
C CYS A 108 2.04 12.80 -0.73
N HIS A 109 1.59 13.85 -1.41
CA HIS A 109 0.16 14.04 -1.67
C HIS A 109 -0.10 14.13 -3.16
N CYS A 110 -1.16 13.47 -3.62
CA CYS A 110 -1.67 13.53 -4.98
C CYS A 110 -3.16 13.81 -4.90
N GLU A 111 -3.63 14.89 -5.55
CA GLU A 111 -5.05 15.31 -5.49
C GLU A 111 -5.60 15.46 -4.06
N GLY A 112 -4.77 15.97 -3.13
CA GLY A 112 -5.16 16.14 -1.72
C GLY A 112 -5.22 14.84 -0.91
N GLU A 113 -4.94 13.69 -1.50
CA GLU A 113 -4.85 12.40 -0.81
C GLU A 113 -3.40 12.01 -0.50
N LEU A 114 -3.18 11.42 0.66
CA LEU A 114 -1.91 10.83 1.04
C LEU A 114 -1.58 9.65 0.11
N CYS A 115 -0.38 9.70 -0.43
CA CYS A 115 0.22 8.66 -1.25
C CYS A 115 1.61 8.31 -0.71
N PHE A 116 2.09 7.12 -1.08
CA PHE A 116 3.45 6.68 -0.80
C PHE A 116 4.22 6.55 -2.10
N ARG A 117 5.39 7.17 -2.16
CA ARG A 117 6.32 7.07 -3.28
C ARG A 117 7.48 6.17 -2.90
N LEU A 118 7.85 5.23 -3.78
CA LEU A 118 9.07 4.46 -3.59
C LEU A 118 10.28 5.35 -3.82
N THR A 119 11.24 5.26 -2.90
CA THR A 119 12.57 5.84 -3.08
C THR A 119 13.43 4.91 -3.96
N ASN A 120 14.68 5.29 -4.19
CA ASN A 120 15.66 4.40 -4.82
C ASN A 120 15.84 3.10 -4.02
N ALA A 121 15.86 3.18 -2.69
CA ALA A 121 15.94 2.00 -1.82
C ALA A 121 14.70 1.11 -1.95
N GLY A 122 13.51 1.71 -2.08
CA GLY A 122 12.27 0.96 -2.32
C GLY A 122 12.23 0.29 -3.69
N THR A 123 12.77 0.96 -4.71
CA THR A 123 12.86 0.40 -6.06
C THR A 123 13.82 -0.79 -6.11
N TYR A 124 14.92 -0.74 -5.36
CA TYR A 124 15.86 -1.87 -5.24
C TYR A 124 15.22 -3.11 -4.59
N LEU A 125 14.18 -2.97 -3.77
CA LEU A 125 13.44 -4.13 -3.24
C LEU A 125 12.65 -4.87 -4.33
N LEU A 126 12.40 -4.24 -5.48
CA LEU A 126 11.63 -4.78 -6.58
C LEU A 126 12.49 -5.43 -7.67
N SER A 127 13.79 -5.12 -7.73
CA SER A 127 14.79 -5.89 -8.49
C SER A 127 15.03 -7.27 -7.88
#